data_AF-A0A392MBM1-F1
#
_entry.id   AF-A0A392MBM1-F1
#
_cell.length_a   1.000
_cell.length_b   1.000
_cell.length_c   1.000
_cell.angle_alpha   90.00
_cell.angle_beta   90.00
_cell.angle_gamma   90.00
#
_symmetry.space_group_name_H-M   'P 1'
#
loop_
_entity.id
_entity.type
_entity.pdbx_description
1 polymer ?
#
loop_
_entity_poly.entity_id
_entity_poly.type
_entity_poly.pdbx_seq_one_letter_code
_entity_poly.pdbx_strand_id
1 'polypeptide(L)'
;RTKTICELLISASKAEREETRLKVRQDSLRLGSVVLIRAGTVLSEDWKDGPVFSDLNAEQTKEIIKTSTQSIAVFNHKKEHLPRSRQHRIKVSGVKSVTASCCRRIVFQILLLVFNRWEEKACEAMIDS
;
A
#
# COMPACT_ATOMS: atom_id res chain seq x y z
N ARG A 1 -8.08 -52.10 -4.23
CA ARG A 1 -8.61 -51.06 -5.15
C ARG A 1 -8.74 -49.71 -4.45
N THR A 2 -9.41 -49.62 -3.30
CA THR A 2 -9.60 -48.36 -2.55
C THR A 2 -8.29 -47.72 -2.08
N LYS A 3 -7.32 -48.53 -1.60
CA LYS A 3 -6.01 -48.06 -1.16
C LYS A 3 -5.26 -47.27 -2.24
N THR A 4 -5.23 -47.78 -3.47
CA THR A 4 -4.59 -47.11 -4.62
C THR A 4 -5.27 -45.80 -4.97
N ILE A 5 -6.61 -45.74 -4.90
CA ILE A 5 -7.36 -44.50 -5.13
C ILE A 5 -7.04 -43.47 -4.05
N CYS A 6 -6.99 -43.88 -2.78
CA CYS A 6 -6.61 -42.99 -1.67
C CYS A 6 -5.18 -42.46 -1.82
N GLU A 7 -4.22 -43.30 -2.19
CA GLU A 7 -2.82 -42.88 -2.42
C GLU A 7 -2.73 -41.85 -3.56
N LEU A 8 -3.46 -42.06 -4.66
CA LEU A 8 -3.52 -41.10 -5.76
C LEU A 8 -4.14 -39.76 -5.34
N LEU A 9 -5.26 -39.78 -4.62
CA LEU A 9 -5.91 -38.56 -4.12
C LEU A 9 -5.00 -37.80 -3.14
N ILE A 10 -4.31 -38.50 -2.23
CA ILE A 10 -3.33 -37.88 -1.33
C ILE A 10 -2.19 -37.24 -2.12
N SER A 11 -1.68 -37.91 -3.15
CA SER A 11 -0.61 -37.38 -3.99
C SER A 11 -1.05 -36.14 -4.78
N ALA A 12 -2.25 -36.16 -5.36
CA ALA A 12 -2.84 -35.03 -6.07
C ALA A 12 -3.04 -33.84 -5.14
N SER A 13 -3.63 -34.05 -3.95
CA SER A 13 -3.81 -32.97 -2.98
C SER A 13 -2.50 -32.44 -2.39
N LYS A 14 -1.41 -33.23 -2.37
CA LYS A 14 -0.07 -32.73 -2.00
C LYS A 14 0.50 -31.84 -3.09
N ALA A 15 0.42 -32.29 -4.35
CA ALA A 15 0.89 -31.52 -5.50
C ALA A 15 0.17 -30.17 -5.61
N GLU A 16 -1.16 -30.15 -5.46
CA GLU A 16 -1.98 -28.92 -5.51
C GLU A 16 -1.59 -27.91 -4.42
N ARG A 17 -1.34 -28.40 -3.19
CA ARG A 17 -0.90 -27.54 -2.08
C ARG A 17 0.48 -26.96 -2.34
N GLU A 18 1.41 -27.74 -2.89
CA GLU A 18 2.74 -27.22 -3.22
C GLU A 18 2.69 -26.20 -4.35
N GLU A 19 1.90 -26.44 -5.39
CA GLU A 19 1.67 -25.44 -6.45
C GLU A 19 1.10 -24.15 -5.88
N THR A 20 0.12 -24.25 -4.98
CA THR A 20 -0.49 -23.08 -4.32
C THR A 20 0.53 -22.35 -3.44
N ARG A 21 1.34 -23.07 -2.66
CA ARG A 21 2.42 -22.49 -1.84
C ARG A 21 3.46 -21.77 -2.69
N LEU A 22 3.81 -22.32 -3.85
CA LEU A 22 4.74 -21.69 -4.79
C LEU A 22 4.17 -20.38 -5.36
N LYS A 23 2.90 -20.40 -5.81
CA LYS A 23 2.21 -19.18 -6.28
C LYS A 23 2.17 -18.10 -5.22
N VAL A 24 1.78 -18.43 -3.99
CA VAL A 24 1.76 -17.49 -2.86
C VAL A 24 3.15 -16.92 -2.57
N ARG A 25 4.21 -17.74 -2.61
CA ARG A 25 5.59 -17.25 -2.42
C ARG A 25 6.02 -16.30 -3.54
N GLN A 26 5.72 -16.65 -4.80
CA GLN A 26 6.04 -15.81 -5.95
C GLN A 26 5.29 -14.47 -5.89
N ASP A 27 4.00 -14.51 -5.61
CA ASP A 27 3.17 -13.30 -5.52
C ASP A 27 3.54 -12.46 -4.31
N SER A 28 3.88 -13.07 -3.16
CA SER A 28 4.44 -12.36 -2.02
C SER A 28 5.76 -11.67 -2.40
N LEU A 29 6.68 -12.30 -3.11
CA LEU A 29 7.91 -11.62 -3.54
C LEU A 29 7.65 -10.40 -4.45
N ARG A 30 6.63 -10.47 -5.30
CA ARG A 30 6.25 -9.39 -6.22
C ARG A 30 5.60 -8.21 -5.50
N LEU A 31 4.69 -8.49 -4.57
CA LEU A 31 3.96 -7.50 -3.80
C LEU A 31 4.75 -6.99 -2.59
N GLY A 32 5.70 -7.75 -2.08
CA GLY A 32 6.47 -7.41 -0.90
C GLY A 32 6.23 -8.36 0.28
N SER A 33 7.00 -8.14 1.34
CA SER A 33 6.98 -9.00 2.52
C SER A 33 6.39 -8.30 3.73
N VAL A 34 5.65 -9.04 4.54
CA VAL A 34 5.23 -8.63 5.88
C VAL A 34 5.94 -9.49 6.88
N VAL A 35 6.67 -8.88 7.81
CA VAL A 35 7.34 -9.57 8.90
C VAL A 35 6.64 -9.22 10.20
N LEU A 36 6.15 -10.23 10.91
CA LEU A 36 5.63 -10.06 12.26
C LEU A 36 6.80 -10.10 13.25
N ILE A 37 6.98 -9.02 13.99
CA ILE A 37 7.95 -8.88 15.06
C ILE A 37 7.19 -8.90 16.38
N ARG A 38 7.51 -9.86 17.25
CA ARG A 38 6.92 -9.97 18.60
C ARG A 38 7.92 -9.52 19.66
N ALA A 39 7.51 -8.57 20.49
CA ALA A 39 8.26 -8.12 21.66
C ALA A 39 7.37 -8.21 22.91
N GLY A 40 7.48 -9.33 23.64
CA GLY A 40 6.64 -9.63 24.80
C GLY A 40 5.16 -9.81 24.43
N THR A 41 4.31 -8.90 24.91
CA THR A 41 2.88 -8.81 24.58
C THR A 41 2.59 -7.97 23.34
N VAL A 42 3.57 -7.20 22.84
CA VAL A 42 3.40 -6.34 21.67
C VAL A 42 3.71 -7.12 20.38
N LEU A 43 2.80 -6.99 19.42
CA LEU A 43 2.96 -7.45 18.05
C LEU A 43 3.11 -6.22 17.15
N SER A 44 4.17 -6.19 16.35
CA SER A 44 4.42 -5.13 15.37
C SER A 44 4.67 -5.76 14.00
N GLU A 45 4.11 -5.15 12.96
CA GLU A 45 4.29 -5.61 11.59
C GLU A 45 5.28 -4.68 10.85
N ASP A 46 6.28 -5.27 10.20
CA ASP A 46 7.22 -4.58 9.31
C ASP A 46 6.88 -4.94 7.86
N TRP A 47 6.37 -3.97 7.13
CA TRP A 47 5.94 -4.09 5.73
C TRP A 47 7.05 -3.59 4.81
N LYS A 48 7.50 -4.43 3.88
CA LYS A 48 8.50 -4.08 2.87
C LYS A 48 7.89 -4.19 1.49
N ASP A 49 7.89 -3.08 0.75
CA ASP A 49 7.35 -3.01 -0.60
C ASP A 49 8.13 -3.91 -1.56
N GLY A 50 7.39 -4.67 -2.38
CA GLY A 50 7.95 -5.45 -3.47
C GLY A 50 8.22 -4.62 -4.73
N PRO A 51 8.88 -5.21 -5.74
CA PRO A 51 9.25 -4.52 -6.98
C PRO A 51 8.07 -3.82 -7.68
N VAL A 52 6.88 -4.43 -7.64
CA VAL A 52 5.68 -3.86 -8.29
C VAL A 52 5.29 -2.53 -7.65
N PHE A 53 5.30 -2.44 -6.32
CA PHE A 53 4.97 -1.19 -5.63
C PHE A 53 6.08 -0.16 -5.74
N SER A 54 7.36 -0.59 -5.77
CA SER A 54 8.46 0.36 -5.98
C SER A 54 8.38 1.01 -7.36
N ASP A 55 8.05 0.24 -8.40
CA ASP A 55 7.93 0.76 -9.76
C ASP A 55 6.75 1.73 -9.89
N LEU A 56 5.58 1.36 -9.37
CA LEU A 56 4.40 2.23 -9.32
C LEU A 56 4.68 3.52 -8.54
N ASN A 57 5.36 3.43 -7.40
CA ASN A 57 5.72 4.59 -6.60
C ASN A 57 6.73 5.49 -7.33
N ALA A 58 7.66 4.91 -8.09
CA ALA A 58 8.60 5.67 -8.91
C ALA A 58 7.88 6.42 -10.04
N GLU A 59 6.93 5.79 -10.71
CA GLU A 59 6.10 6.43 -11.74
C GLU A 59 5.25 7.57 -11.16
N GLN A 60 4.56 7.31 -10.04
CA GLN A 60 3.77 8.33 -9.36
C GLN A 60 4.65 9.52 -8.93
N THR A 61 5.85 9.26 -8.42
CA THR A 61 6.80 10.30 -8.01
C THR A 61 7.23 11.15 -9.21
N LYS A 62 7.50 10.54 -10.37
CA LYS A 62 7.84 11.27 -11.60
C LYS A 62 6.71 12.22 -12.02
N GLU A 63 5.46 11.76 -11.99
CA GLU A 63 4.31 12.59 -12.34
C GLU A 63 4.09 13.73 -11.34
N ILE A 64 4.25 13.47 -10.03
CA ILE A 64 4.19 14.52 -9.00
C ILE A 64 5.29 15.57 -9.23
N ILE A 65 6.52 15.14 -9.54
CA ILE A 65 7.62 16.06 -9.83
C ILE A 65 7.32 16.90 -11.07
N LYS A 66 6.85 16.27 -12.15
CA LYS A 66 6.49 16.95 -13.39
C LYS A 66 5.39 17.99 -13.19
N THR A 67 4.32 17.63 -12.49
CA THR A 67 3.21 18.55 -12.20
C THR A 67 3.65 19.69 -11.27
N SER A 68 4.49 19.39 -10.26
CA SER A 68 5.03 20.42 -9.37
C SER A 68 5.95 21.41 -10.11
N THR A 69 6.82 20.93 -11.00
CA THR A 69 7.74 21.77 -11.77
C THR A 69 6.99 22.64 -12.77
N GLN A 70 5.97 22.11 -13.44
CA GLN A 70 5.07 22.89 -14.30
C GLN A 70 4.35 23.99 -13.51
N SER A 71 3.81 23.66 -12.33
CA SER A 71 3.13 24.63 -11.47
C SER A 71 4.07 25.75 -11.00
N ILE A 72 5.32 25.41 -10.66
CA ILE A 72 6.37 26.37 -10.31
C ILE A 72 6.73 27.26 -11.49
N ALA A 73 6.84 26.71 -12.70
CA ALA A 73 7.13 27.48 -13.92
C ALA A 73 6.02 28.49 -14.23
N VAL A 74 4.74 28.08 -14.14
CA VAL A 74 3.59 28.97 -14.31
C VAL A 74 3.57 30.07 -13.24
N PHE A 75 3.87 29.71 -12.00
CA PHE A 75 3.98 30.67 -10.90
C PHE A 75 5.09 31.71 -11.15
N ASN A 76 6.28 31.26 -11.58
CA ASN A 76 7.41 32.14 -11.87
C ASN A 76 7.11 33.09 -13.03
N HIS A 77 6.53 32.57 -14.13
CA HIS A 77 6.11 33.40 -15.25
C HIS A 77 5.10 34.48 -14.81
N LYS A 78 4.09 34.12 -13.99
CA LYS A 78 3.14 35.11 -13.45
C LYS A 78 3.81 36.13 -12.52
N LYS A 79 4.86 35.74 -11.79
CA LYS A 79 5.62 36.63 -10.92
C LYS A 79 6.42 37.68 -11.69
N GLU A 80 6.97 37.31 -12.85
CA GLU A 80 7.71 38.22 -13.74
C GLU A 80 6.83 39.35 -14.28
N HIS A 81 5.55 39.08 -14.52
CA HIS A 81 4.56 40.07 -14.97
C HIS A 81 3.97 40.95 -13.84
N LEU A 82 4.39 40.77 -12.58
CA LEU A 82 3.94 41.61 -11.45
C LEU A 82 4.85 42.83 -11.23
N PRO A 83 4.31 43.99 -10.79
CA PRO A 83 5.12 45.15 -10.44
C PRO A 83 6.10 44.84 -9.29
N ARG A 84 7.33 45.37 -9.38
CA ARG A 84 8.46 45.07 -8.47
C ARG A 84 8.13 45.17 -6.97
N SER A 85 7.23 46.08 -6.59
CA SER A 85 6.76 46.25 -5.21
C SER A 85 6.07 45.02 -4.61
N ARG A 86 5.50 44.13 -5.44
CA ARG A 86 4.84 42.88 -5.00
C ARG A 86 5.72 41.63 -5.10
N GLN A 87 6.86 41.68 -5.80
CA GLN A 87 7.70 40.49 -6.07
C GLN A 87 8.47 39.98 -4.84
N HIS A 88 8.90 40.88 -3.94
CA HIS A 88 9.72 40.52 -2.77
C HIS A 88 8.96 39.79 -1.65
N ARG A 89 7.62 39.79 -1.66
CA ARG A 89 6.80 39.18 -0.61
C ARG A 89 6.50 37.69 -0.84
N ILE A 90 6.73 37.17 -2.04
CA ILE A 90 6.29 35.81 -2.40
C ILE A 90 7.47 34.85 -2.46
N LYS A 91 7.57 33.96 -1.46
CA LYS A 91 8.49 32.82 -1.39
C LYS A 91 7.72 31.53 -1.68
N VAL A 92 8.24 30.70 -2.58
CA VAL A 92 7.73 29.35 -2.81
C VAL A 92 8.55 28.41 -1.92
N SER A 93 7.90 27.78 -0.93
CA SER A 93 8.54 26.69 -0.19
C SER A 93 8.56 25.45 -1.08
N GLY A 94 9.75 24.94 -1.38
CA GLY A 94 9.91 23.70 -2.14
C GLY A 94 9.17 22.53 -1.50
N VAL A 95 8.63 21.65 -2.35
CA VAL A 95 7.96 20.41 -1.93
C VAL A 95 8.99 19.55 -1.19
N LYS A 96 8.89 19.48 0.14
CA LYS A 96 9.61 18.48 0.92
C LYS A 96 9.05 17.12 0.50
N SER A 97 9.94 16.21 0.12
CA SER A 97 9.64 14.85 -0.33
C SER A 97 8.51 14.23 0.48
N VAL A 98 7.44 13.81 -0.19
CA VAL A 98 6.42 12.93 0.39
C VAL A 98 7.01 11.54 0.47
N THR A 99 7.90 11.32 1.44
CA THR A 99 8.35 10.00 1.82
C THR A 99 7.52 9.56 3.03
N ALA A 100 6.96 8.34 2.93
CA ALA A 100 6.32 7.56 3.98
C ALA A 100 4.89 7.90 4.47
N SER A 101 4.23 8.98 4.04
CA SER A 101 2.87 9.30 4.52
C SER A 101 1.73 8.59 3.77
N CYS A 102 1.93 8.17 2.51
CA CYS A 102 0.83 7.66 1.68
C CYS A 102 0.40 6.24 2.08
N CYS A 103 1.36 5.36 2.41
CA CYS A 103 1.05 3.98 2.81
C CYS A 103 0.28 3.91 4.14
N ARG A 104 0.58 4.79 5.12
CA ARG A 104 -0.19 4.84 6.37
C ARG A 104 -1.63 5.26 6.16
N ARG A 105 -1.91 6.16 5.21
CA ARG A 105 -3.26 6.67 4.96
C ARG A 105 -4.16 5.64 4.30
N ILE A 106 -3.61 4.85 3.37
CA ILE A 106 -4.34 3.73 2.74
C ILE A 106 -4.59 2.61 3.75
N VAL A 107 -3.59 2.25 4.57
CA VAL A 107 -3.75 1.25 5.63
C VAL A 107 -4.78 1.70 6.69
N PHE A 108 -4.80 2.98 7.07
CA PHE A 108 -5.82 3.54 7.97
C PHE A 108 -7.22 3.51 7.35
N GLN A 109 -7.34 3.78 6.05
CA GLN A 109 -8.63 3.75 5.35
C GLN A 109 -9.18 2.31 5.24
N ILE A 110 -8.31 1.32 4.99
CA ILE A 110 -8.68 -0.10 4.96
C ILE A 110 -9.03 -0.61 6.37
N LEU A 111 -8.27 -0.22 7.40
CA LEU A 111 -8.59 -0.54 8.79
C LEU A 111 -9.93 0.05 9.23
N LEU A 112 -10.25 1.29 8.84
CA LEU A 112 -11.56 1.89 9.11
C LEU A 112 -12.70 1.15 8.38
N LEU A 113 -12.48 0.67 7.15
CA LEU A 113 -13.47 -0.13 6.42
C LEU A 113 -13.67 -1.51 7.04
N VAL A 114 -12.62 -2.13 7.56
CA VAL A 114 -12.71 -3.42 8.27
C VAL A 114 -13.35 -3.26 9.66
N PHE A 115 -13.06 -2.17 10.37
CA PHE A 115 -13.63 -1.87 11.69
C PHE A 115 -15.14 -1.58 11.60
N ASN A 116 -15.58 -0.79 10.62
CA ASN A 116 -17.01 -0.52 10.40
C ASN A 116 -17.78 -1.79 9.99
N ARG A 117 -17.15 -2.71 9.24
CA ARG A 117 -17.76 -4.00 8.86
C ARG A 117 -17.84 -5.00 10.02
N TRP A 118 -17.09 -4.78 11.09
CA TRP A 118 -17.15 -5.60 12.30
C TRP A 118 -18.27 -5.12 13.25
N GLU A 119 -18.53 -3.81 13.32
CA GLU A 119 -19.67 -3.27 14.07
C GLU A 119 -21.03 -3.67 13.47
N GLU A 120 -21.17 -3.73 12.14
CA GLU A 120 -22.42 -4.20 11.51
C GLU A 120 -22.73 -5.67 11.85
N LYS A 121 -21.69 -6.53 11.91
CA LYS A 121 -21.87 -7.95 12.26
C LYS A 121 -22.08 -8.20 13.75
N ALA A 122 -21.56 -7.33 14.60
CA ALA A 122 -21.82 -7.38 16.04
C ALA A 122 -23.28 -6.99 16.35
N CYS A 123 -23.86 -6.07 15.58
CA CYS A 123 -25.28 -5.70 15.69
C CYS A 123 -26.24 -6.79 15.18
N GLU A 124 -25.89 -7.52 14.11
CA GLU A 124 -26.70 -8.67 13.64
C GLU A 124 -26.71 -9.83 14.65
N ALA A 125 -25.59 -10.08 15.34
CA ALA A 125 -25.50 -11.14 16.36
C ALA A 125 -26.26 -10.82 17.68
N MET A 126 -26.73 -9.58 17.86
CA MET A 126 -27.43 -9.13 19.06
C MET A 126 -28.96 -9.08 18.92
N ILE A 127 -29.48 -9.28 17.69
CA ILE A 127 -30.92 -9.27 17.38
C ILE A 127 -31.52 -10.69 17.32
N ASP A 128 -30.69 -11.73 17.22
CA ASP A 128 -31.11 -13.14 17.13
C ASP A 128 -31.04 -13.92 18.47
N SER A 129 -31.05 -13.25 19.63
CA SER A 129 -31.07 -13.90 20.95
C SER A 129 -32.37 -13.69 21.73
#